data_AF-A0A523JW58-F1
#
_entry.id   AF-A0A523JW58-F1
#
_cell.length_a   1.000
_cell.length_b   1.000
_cell.length_c   1.000
_cell.angle_alpha   90.00
_cell.angle_beta   90.00
_cell.angle_gamma   90.00
#
_symmetry.space_group_name_H-M   'P 1'
#
loop_
_entity.id
_entity.type
_entity.pdbx_description
1 polymer ?
#
loop_
_entity_poly.entity_id
_entity_poly.type
_entity_poly.pdbx_seq_one_letter_code
_entity_poly.pdbx_strand_id
1 'polypeptide(L)'
;MTTRKFNIAVALLTLAFAGGCVQQQIIKANPTRLKTASQDIPDSAVLDIGVAIFDPGVADDLGVREAQEESRNIFPEVRKAEARYMAYQLKRVLENAGNWGAVRVLPKASKGTDLMVFGKILSSDGEVLKLRVTAVDATGHQWLDKKYEDRASKYAYKDYVPSRGDPFLDLYNSIANDLLAIHQRMAFGQHENIRRVAELRFAGDLSAEVFGDYLAEHKGQYKVRRLPSVDDPMVARMMRIRQ
;
A
#
# COMPACT_ATOMS: atom_id res chain seq x y z
N MET A 1 -46.44 59.84 -40.02
CA MET A 1 -46.35 58.42 -40.41
C MET A 1 -45.10 57.85 -39.77
N THR A 2 -45.32 57.15 -38.66
CA THR A 2 -44.32 56.69 -37.70
C THR A 2 -43.84 55.26 -38.03
N THR A 3 -42.64 54.95 -37.52
CA THR A 3 -42.14 53.60 -37.16
C THR A 3 -41.83 52.59 -38.28
N ARG A 4 -40.52 52.34 -38.49
CA ARG A 4 -39.89 51.00 -38.49
C ARG A 4 -38.37 51.13 -38.68
N LYS A 5 -37.68 51.54 -37.62
CA LYS A 5 -36.21 51.39 -37.47
C LYS A 5 -35.90 50.91 -36.06
N PHE A 6 -36.50 49.79 -35.69
CA PHE A 6 -36.21 49.08 -34.45
C PHE A 6 -36.42 47.62 -34.82
N ASN A 7 -35.33 46.84 -34.87
CA ASN A 7 -35.29 45.36 -34.85
C ASN A 7 -33.99 44.76 -35.42
N ILE A 8 -33.03 45.55 -35.92
CA ILE A 8 -31.72 44.99 -36.34
C ILE A 8 -30.69 45.02 -35.21
N ALA A 9 -30.79 45.97 -34.26
CA ALA A 9 -29.84 46.09 -33.15
C ALA A 9 -29.98 44.98 -32.07
N VAL A 10 -31.13 44.31 -31.99
CA VAL A 10 -31.36 43.24 -30.98
C VAL A 10 -30.84 41.87 -31.46
N ALA A 11 -30.72 41.65 -32.77
CA ALA A 11 -30.22 40.39 -33.33
C ALA A 11 -28.69 40.24 -33.28
N LEU A 12 -27.95 41.33 -33.06
CA LEU A 12 -26.48 41.34 -32.99
C LEU A 12 -25.93 41.27 -31.55
N LEU A 13 -26.78 41.45 -30.53
CA LEU A 13 -26.35 41.42 -29.12
C LEU A 13 -26.48 40.02 -28.47
N THR A 14 -27.20 39.10 -29.10
CA THR A 14 -27.40 37.72 -28.60
C THR A 14 -26.32 36.73 -29.01
N LEU A 15 -25.37 37.11 -29.87
CA LEU A 15 -24.33 36.21 -30.38
C LEU A 15 -23.04 36.18 -29.53
N ALA A 16 -22.98 36.87 -28.39
CA ALA A 16 -21.75 37.04 -27.62
C ALA A 16 -21.56 36.04 -26.45
N PHE A 17 -22.45 35.07 -26.25
CA PHE A 17 -22.43 34.22 -25.03
C PHE A 17 -22.00 32.75 -25.21
N ALA A 18 -21.47 32.33 -26.36
CA ALA A 18 -21.12 30.92 -26.60
C ALA A 18 -19.61 30.61 -26.55
N GLY A 19 -18.80 31.44 -25.89
CA GLY A 19 -17.34 31.29 -25.82
C GLY A 19 -16.81 30.62 -24.55
N GLY A 20 -17.52 29.65 -23.97
CA GLY A 20 -17.02 28.87 -22.84
C GLY A 20 -16.08 27.75 -23.29
N CYS A 21 -14.85 28.07 -23.67
CA CYS A 21 -13.81 27.04 -23.85
C CYS A 21 -13.46 26.46 -22.47
N VAL A 22 -14.12 25.38 -22.07
CA VAL A 22 -13.68 24.55 -20.95
C VAL A 22 -12.38 23.87 -21.39
N GLN A 23 -11.24 24.45 -21.03
CA GLN A 23 -9.92 23.87 -21.26
C GLN A 23 -9.77 22.63 -20.38
N GLN A 24 -10.21 21.46 -20.87
CA GLN A 24 -9.94 20.18 -20.20
C GLN A 24 -8.46 19.85 -20.38
N GLN A 25 -7.66 20.11 -19.33
CA GLN A 25 -6.29 19.61 -19.28
C GLN A 25 -6.33 18.08 -19.20
N ILE A 26 -5.93 17.43 -20.30
CA ILE A 26 -5.76 15.99 -20.36
C ILE A 26 -4.37 15.69 -19.79
N ILE A 27 -4.29 15.34 -18.50
CA ILE A 27 -3.06 14.81 -17.92
C ILE A 27 -2.91 13.38 -18.44
N LYS A 28 -2.09 13.18 -19.48
CA LYS A 28 -1.59 11.85 -19.86
C LYS A 28 -0.46 11.48 -18.91
N ALA A 29 -0.78 10.92 -17.75
CA ALA A 29 0.23 10.26 -16.92
C ALA A 29 0.76 9.03 -17.68
N ASN A 30 2.08 8.87 -17.76
CA ASN A 30 2.69 7.66 -18.28
C ASN A 30 2.57 6.58 -17.20
N PRO A 31 1.89 5.46 -17.45
CA PRO A 31 1.58 4.50 -16.39
C PRO A 31 2.85 3.89 -15.79
N THR A 32 2.86 3.75 -14.47
CA THR A 32 3.95 3.10 -13.74
C THR A 32 3.87 1.61 -13.97
N ARG A 33 4.81 1.05 -14.76
CA ARG A 33 4.86 -0.40 -14.97
C ARG A 33 5.35 -1.13 -13.72
N LEU A 34 4.66 -2.20 -13.36
CA LEU A 34 5.09 -3.14 -12.34
C LEU A 34 6.38 -3.85 -12.80
N LYS A 35 7.38 -3.92 -11.93
CA LYS A 35 8.63 -4.63 -12.18
C LYS A 35 8.60 -6.03 -11.56
N THR A 36 9.21 -6.95 -12.27
CA THR A 36 9.52 -8.31 -11.80
C THR A 36 11.04 -8.46 -11.72
N ALA A 37 11.51 -9.35 -10.86
CA ALA A 37 12.91 -9.68 -10.73
C ALA A 37 13.45 -10.18 -12.07
N SER A 38 14.66 -9.72 -12.43
CA SER A 38 15.28 -10.06 -13.72
C SER A 38 15.89 -11.46 -13.75
N GLN A 39 16.02 -12.10 -12.58
CA GLN A 39 16.55 -13.45 -12.39
C GLN A 39 15.69 -14.14 -11.33
N ASP A 40 15.62 -15.47 -11.40
CA ASP A 40 14.93 -16.28 -10.41
C ASP A 40 15.53 -16.02 -9.02
N ILE A 41 14.66 -15.64 -8.07
CA ILE A 41 15.06 -15.43 -6.68
C ILE A 41 15.25 -16.81 -6.06
N PRO A 42 16.44 -17.14 -5.53
CA PRO A 42 16.63 -18.44 -4.89
C PRO A 42 15.68 -18.56 -3.70
N ASP A 43 15.19 -19.77 -3.43
CA ASP A 43 14.22 -20.02 -2.37
C ASP A 43 14.64 -19.43 -1.01
N SER A 44 15.94 -19.40 -0.71
CA SER A 44 16.48 -18.83 0.54
C SER A 44 16.29 -17.30 0.65
N ALA A 45 16.18 -16.60 -0.48
CA ALA A 45 16.01 -15.14 -0.58
C ALA A 45 14.57 -14.66 -0.78
N VAL A 46 13.61 -15.58 -0.92
CA VAL A 46 12.18 -15.27 -1.01
C VAL A 46 11.64 -14.89 0.37
N LEU A 47 11.03 -13.70 0.48
CA LEU A 47 10.45 -13.18 1.72
C LEU A 47 8.92 -13.17 1.67
N ASP A 48 8.28 -13.57 2.76
CA ASP A 48 6.83 -13.42 2.96
C ASP A 48 6.48 -11.98 3.35
N ILE A 49 5.39 -11.45 2.80
CA ILE A 49 4.92 -10.09 3.07
C ILE A 49 3.58 -10.10 3.81
N GLY A 50 3.51 -9.32 4.88
CA GLY A 50 2.28 -9.00 5.59
C GLY A 50 1.89 -7.55 5.30
N VAL A 51 0.77 -7.34 4.61
CA VAL A 51 0.19 -6.01 4.42
C VAL A 51 -0.82 -5.79 5.54
N ALA A 52 -0.51 -4.93 6.50
CA ALA A 52 -1.46 -4.56 7.52
C ALA A 52 -2.65 -3.80 6.90
N ILE A 53 -3.85 -3.96 7.47
CA ILE A 53 -4.96 -3.04 7.17
C ILE A 53 -4.45 -1.61 7.43
N PHE A 54 -4.67 -0.71 6.48
CA PHE A 54 -4.15 0.65 6.60
C PHE A 54 -4.85 1.42 7.72
N ASP A 55 -4.14 2.39 8.28
CA ASP A 55 -4.73 3.40 9.15
C ASP A 55 -5.66 4.28 8.29
N PRO A 56 -6.97 4.34 8.62
CA PRO A 56 -7.94 5.09 7.84
C PRO A 56 -7.71 6.61 7.91
N GLY A 57 -6.91 7.09 8.87
CA GLY A 57 -6.57 8.51 9.01
C GLY A 57 -7.72 9.37 9.54
N VAL A 58 -8.79 8.73 10.01
CA VAL A 58 -9.95 9.33 10.69
C VAL A 58 -9.88 8.99 12.17
N ALA A 59 -10.51 9.81 12.99
CA ALA A 59 -10.60 9.55 14.42
C ALA A 59 -11.66 8.48 14.73
N ASP A 60 -11.48 7.75 15.83
CA ASP A 60 -12.50 6.83 16.35
C ASP A 60 -13.44 7.53 17.38
N ASP A 61 -13.28 8.84 17.63
CA ASP A 61 -14.00 9.58 18.68
C ASP A 61 -15.27 10.30 18.19
N LEU A 62 -16.41 9.86 18.75
CA LEU A 62 -17.80 10.20 18.39
C LEU A 62 -18.25 11.65 18.71
N GLY A 63 -17.41 12.66 18.49
CA GLY A 63 -17.69 14.03 18.92
C GLY A 63 -17.29 15.09 17.93
N VAL A 64 -16.34 15.93 18.33
CA VAL A 64 -15.98 17.16 17.61
C VAL A 64 -15.27 16.87 16.29
N ARG A 65 -14.54 15.75 16.19
CA ARG A 65 -13.76 15.39 15.01
C ARG A 65 -14.62 14.77 13.91
N GLU A 66 -15.63 13.97 14.26
CA GLU A 66 -16.59 13.44 13.29
C GLU A 66 -17.37 14.56 12.60
N ALA A 67 -17.88 15.55 13.33
CA ALA A 67 -18.57 16.70 12.73
C ALA A 67 -17.67 17.49 11.74
N GLN A 68 -16.37 17.60 12.03
CA GLN A 68 -15.39 18.21 11.12
C GLN A 68 -15.06 17.33 9.91
N GLU A 69 -15.11 16.00 10.05
CA GLU A 69 -14.91 15.04 8.96
C GLU A 69 -16.13 14.98 8.04
N GLU A 70 -17.34 14.96 8.59
CA GLU A 70 -18.60 15.06 7.83
C GLU A 70 -18.69 16.36 7.04
N SER A 71 -18.28 17.50 7.63
CA SER A 71 -18.22 18.78 6.90
C SER A 71 -17.26 18.77 5.70
N ARG A 72 -16.32 17.81 5.68
CA ARG A 72 -15.38 17.56 4.57
C ARG A 72 -15.80 16.37 3.70
N ASN A 73 -17.03 15.88 3.84
CA ASN A 73 -17.56 14.68 3.18
C ASN A 73 -16.73 13.41 3.44
N ILE A 74 -16.07 13.32 4.61
CA ILE A 74 -15.32 12.14 5.04
C ILE A 74 -16.24 11.33 5.95
N PHE A 75 -16.60 10.13 5.52
CA PHE A 75 -17.42 9.20 6.30
C PHE A 75 -16.51 8.13 6.92
N PRO A 76 -16.41 8.01 8.25
CA PRO A 76 -15.47 7.10 8.91
C PRO A 76 -15.60 5.63 8.46
N GLU A 77 -16.83 5.13 8.31
CA GLU A 77 -17.06 3.75 7.87
C GLU A 77 -16.63 3.50 6.42
N VAL A 78 -16.82 4.49 5.53
CA VAL A 78 -16.29 4.45 4.16
C VAL A 78 -14.78 4.42 4.20
N ARG A 79 -14.15 5.27 5.02
CA ARG A 79 -12.69 5.33 5.13
C ARG A 79 -12.07 4.05 5.70
N LYS A 80 -12.74 3.38 6.65
CA LYS A 80 -12.35 2.05 7.15
C LYS A 80 -12.46 0.98 6.06
N ALA A 81 -13.46 1.05 5.19
CA ALA A 81 -13.59 0.17 4.04
C ALA A 81 -12.49 0.43 2.99
N GLU A 82 -12.23 1.70 2.67
CA GLU A 82 -11.12 2.12 1.81
C GLU A 82 -9.77 1.59 2.31
N ALA A 83 -9.50 1.71 3.61
CA ALA A 83 -8.26 1.21 4.21
C ALA A 83 -8.04 -0.30 4.01
N ARG A 84 -9.10 -1.10 4.13
CA ARG A 84 -9.06 -2.54 3.84
C ARG A 84 -8.88 -2.81 2.35
N TYR A 85 -9.58 -2.07 1.50
CA TYR A 85 -9.50 -2.19 0.06
C TYR A 85 -8.10 -1.87 -0.47
N MET A 86 -7.50 -0.76 -0.01
CA MET A 86 -6.16 -0.33 -0.43
C MET A 86 -5.07 -1.33 0.01
N ALA A 87 -5.17 -1.88 1.22
CA ALA A 87 -4.28 -2.94 1.68
C ALA A 87 -4.40 -4.19 0.77
N TYR A 88 -5.63 -4.55 0.38
CA TYR A 88 -5.87 -5.66 -0.54
C TYR A 88 -5.35 -5.40 -1.96
N GLN A 89 -5.47 -4.17 -2.48
CA GLN A 89 -4.90 -3.84 -3.79
C GLN A 89 -3.38 -3.92 -3.80
N LEU A 90 -2.72 -3.41 -2.75
CA LEU A 90 -1.27 -3.55 -2.62
C LEU A 90 -0.85 -5.03 -2.55
N LYS A 91 -1.58 -5.85 -1.76
CA LYS A 91 -1.37 -7.30 -1.71
C LYS A 91 -1.42 -7.93 -3.11
N ARG A 92 -2.46 -7.63 -3.90
CA ARG A 92 -2.59 -8.15 -5.27
C ARG A 92 -1.44 -7.74 -6.18
N VAL A 93 -1.00 -6.48 -6.10
CA VAL A 93 0.12 -6.00 -6.92
C VAL A 93 1.41 -6.72 -6.55
N LEU A 94 1.67 -6.92 -5.26
CA LEU A 94 2.84 -7.66 -4.79
C LEU A 94 2.80 -9.12 -5.24
N GLU A 95 1.64 -9.79 -5.14
CA GLU A 95 1.47 -11.17 -5.65
C GLU A 95 1.72 -11.25 -7.16
N ASN A 96 1.11 -10.34 -7.93
CA ASN A 96 1.27 -10.30 -9.39
C ASN A 96 2.72 -9.99 -9.82
N ALA A 97 3.49 -9.30 -8.98
CA ALA A 97 4.89 -9.02 -9.27
C ALA A 97 5.74 -10.30 -9.29
N GLY A 98 5.33 -11.34 -8.53
CA GLY A 98 5.96 -12.66 -8.52
C GLY A 98 7.32 -12.72 -7.81
N ASN A 99 7.68 -11.69 -7.05
CA ASN A 99 9.03 -11.57 -6.43
C ASN A 99 9.08 -12.00 -4.97
N TRP A 100 7.96 -12.45 -4.42
CA TRP A 100 7.76 -12.63 -2.99
C TRP A 100 7.24 -14.03 -2.71
N GLY A 101 7.34 -14.45 -1.46
CA GLY A 101 6.68 -15.65 -0.99
C GLY A 101 5.19 -15.39 -0.86
N ALA A 102 4.62 -15.86 0.23
CA ALA A 102 3.22 -15.60 0.49
C ALA A 102 3.00 -14.13 0.88
N VAL A 103 2.03 -13.49 0.22
CA VAL A 103 1.57 -12.12 0.54
C VAL A 103 0.20 -12.20 1.17
N ARG A 104 0.05 -11.68 2.39
CA ARG A 104 -1.20 -11.78 3.16
C ARG A 104 -1.64 -10.40 3.66
N VAL A 105 -2.95 -10.17 3.69
CA VAL A 105 -3.51 -9.01 4.41
C VAL A 105 -3.73 -9.42 5.86
N LEU A 106 -3.24 -8.61 6.79
CA LEU A 106 -3.29 -8.89 8.22
C LEU A 106 -4.09 -7.81 8.96
N PRO A 107 -4.93 -8.18 9.95
CA PRO A 107 -5.70 -7.20 10.72
C PRO A 107 -4.82 -6.29 11.58
N LYS A 108 -3.63 -6.76 11.95
CA LYS A 108 -2.61 -6.04 12.73
C LYS A 108 -1.23 -6.57 12.42
N ALA A 109 -0.19 -5.92 12.95
CA ALA A 109 1.19 -6.39 12.83
C ALA A 109 1.34 -7.83 13.36
N SER A 110 2.10 -8.65 12.64
CA SER A 110 2.52 -9.99 13.06
C SER A 110 4.02 -10.01 13.28
N LYS A 111 4.47 -10.64 14.37
CA LYS A 111 5.91 -10.74 14.70
C LYS A 111 6.66 -11.77 13.84
N GLY A 112 5.92 -12.69 13.22
CA GLY A 112 6.46 -13.83 12.46
C GLY A 112 6.52 -13.64 10.94
N THR A 113 6.31 -12.42 10.47
CA THR A 113 6.30 -12.11 9.04
C THR A 113 7.63 -11.46 8.64
N ASP A 114 8.20 -11.89 7.52
CA ASP A 114 9.54 -11.45 7.11
C ASP A 114 9.59 -9.95 6.82
N LEU A 115 8.56 -9.41 6.13
CA LEU A 115 8.37 -7.99 5.87
C LEU A 115 6.95 -7.55 6.18
N MET A 116 6.79 -6.57 7.08
CA MET A 116 5.52 -5.92 7.36
C MET A 116 5.41 -4.60 6.61
N VAL A 117 4.31 -4.41 5.89
CA VAL A 117 3.97 -3.16 5.20
C VAL A 117 2.76 -2.53 5.87
N PHE A 118 2.92 -1.28 6.26
CA PHE A 118 1.90 -0.44 6.88
C PHE A 118 1.55 0.71 5.94
N GLY A 119 0.29 1.12 5.94
CA GLY A 119 -0.16 2.29 5.21
C GLY A 119 -1.02 3.18 6.10
N LYS A 120 -0.99 4.48 5.82
CA LYS A 120 -1.90 5.47 6.40
C LYS A 120 -2.49 6.32 5.28
N ILE A 121 -3.81 6.41 5.25
CA ILE A 121 -4.51 7.30 4.32
C ILE A 121 -4.30 8.74 4.80
N LEU A 122 -3.59 9.53 3.99
CA LEU A 122 -3.42 10.97 4.24
C LEU A 122 -4.55 11.77 3.60
N SER A 123 -5.03 11.32 2.44
CA SER A 123 -6.15 11.91 1.70
C SER A 123 -6.67 10.90 0.66
N SER A 124 -7.98 10.82 0.49
CA SER A 124 -8.69 10.03 -0.53
C SER A 124 -10.00 10.76 -0.83
N ASP A 125 -10.15 11.28 -2.05
CA ASP A 125 -11.37 11.97 -2.51
C ASP A 125 -11.93 11.39 -3.82
N GLY A 126 -11.42 10.23 -4.25
CA GLY A 126 -11.78 9.57 -5.50
C GLY A 126 -11.08 10.13 -6.74
N GLU A 127 -10.56 11.37 -6.70
CA GLU A 127 -9.70 11.91 -7.75
C GLU A 127 -8.22 11.78 -7.38
N VAL A 128 -7.88 12.02 -6.11
CA VAL A 128 -6.54 12.05 -5.57
C VAL A 128 -6.44 11.05 -4.42
N LEU A 129 -5.41 10.21 -4.46
CA LEU A 129 -5.05 9.33 -3.37
C LEU A 129 -3.65 9.68 -2.86
N LYS A 130 -3.53 9.90 -1.55
CA LYS A 130 -2.25 10.11 -0.85
C LYS A 130 -2.10 9.13 0.29
N LEU A 131 -1.06 8.31 0.22
CA LEU A 131 -0.71 7.34 1.26
C LEU A 131 0.66 7.66 1.85
N ARG A 132 0.82 7.48 3.16
CA ARG A 132 2.13 7.25 3.76
C ARG A 132 2.29 5.75 3.96
N VAL A 133 3.36 5.18 3.44
CA VAL A 133 3.65 3.75 3.52
C VAL A 133 4.96 3.56 4.25
N THR A 134 4.97 2.63 5.20
CA THR A 134 6.15 2.23 5.97
C THR A 134 6.34 0.74 5.80
N ALA A 135 7.56 0.28 5.56
CA ALA A 135 7.88 -1.15 5.52
C ALA A 135 9.03 -1.47 6.47
N VAL A 136 8.85 -2.49 7.30
CA VAL A 136 9.78 -2.90 8.35
C VAL A 136 9.96 -4.41 8.29
N ASP A 137 11.20 -4.87 8.21
CA ASP A 137 11.48 -6.31 8.22
C ASP A 137 11.50 -6.90 9.64
N ALA A 138 11.55 -8.22 9.72
CA ALA A 138 11.56 -8.95 10.99
C ALA A 138 12.77 -8.62 11.88
N THR A 139 13.86 -8.08 11.33
CA THR A 139 15.02 -7.62 12.13
C THR A 139 14.77 -6.27 12.80
N GLY A 140 13.66 -5.61 12.47
CA GLY A 140 13.33 -4.26 12.94
C GLY A 140 13.94 -3.17 12.06
N HIS A 141 14.51 -3.51 10.90
CA HIS A 141 15.04 -2.53 9.98
C HIS A 141 13.93 -1.97 9.09
N GLN A 142 13.82 -0.64 9.06
CA GLN A 142 12.85 0.05 8.21
C GLN A 142 13.41 0.18 6.79
N TRP A 143 12.74 -0.44 5.84
CA TRP A 143 13.07 -0.35 4.41
C TRP A 143 12.67 1.01 3.85
N LEU A 144 11.47 1.48 4.18
CA LEU A 144 10.97 2.78 3.74
C LEU A 144 9.96 3.38 4.73
N ASP A 145 9.86 4.71 4.72
CA ASP A 145 8.73 5.53 5.18
C ASP A 145 8.60 6.64 4.14
N LYS A 146 7.65 6.49 3.22
CA LYS A 146 7.52 7.36 2.05
C LYS A 146 6.07 7.72 1.79
N LYS A 147 5.85 8.93 1.30
CA LYS A 147 4.56 9.40 0.82
C LYS A 147 4.43 9.08 -0.67
N TYR A 148 3.30 8.50 -1.04
CA TYR A 148 2.91 8.22 -2.41
C TYR A 148 1.65 9.01 -2.73
N GLU A 149 1.58 9.55 -3.93
CA GLU A 149 0.44 10.32 -4.44
C GLU A 149 0.15 9.90 -5.87
N ASP A 150 -1.13 9.73 -6.17
CA ASP A 150 -1.61 9.42 -7.50
C ASP A 150 -2.95 10.12 -7.76
N ARG A 151 -3.25 10.33 -9.04
CA ARG A 151 -4.48 10.96 -9.50
C ARG A 151 -5.19 10.04 -10.47
N ALA A 152 -6.44 9.72 -10.16
CA ALA A 152 -7.29 8.92 -11.00
C ALA A 152 -7.41 9.58 -12.38
N SER A 153 -7.04 8.84 -13.42
CA SER A 153 -7.24 9.28 -14.80
C SER A 153 -8.74 9.38 -15.09
N LYS A 154 -9.15 10.42 -15.84
CA LYS A 154 -10.54 10.59 -16.34
C LYS A 154 -11.06 9.38 -17.13
N TYR A 155 -10.16 8.51 -17.60
CA TYR A 155 -10.49 7.29 -18.35
C TYR A 155 -10.63 6.05 -17.46
N ALA A 156 -10.24 6.10 -16.19
CA ALA A 156 -10.34 4.96 -15.26
C ALA A 156 -11.81 4.59 -14.93
N TYR A 157 -12.76 5.48 -15.20
CA TYR A 157 -14.19 5.30 -14.95
C TYR A 157 -15.04 5.13 -16.24
N LYS A 158 -14.43 4.94 -17.43
CA LYS A 158 -15.18 4.76 -18.68
C LYS A 158 -15.38 3.28 -19.00
N ASP A 159 -16.64 2.87 -19.15
CA ASP A 159 -17.12 1.50 -19.36
C ASP A 159 -16.55 0.73 -20.58
N TYR A 160 -15.80 1.40 -21.46
CA TYR A 160 -15.30 0.84 -22.71
C TYR A 160 -13.80 0.48 -22.72
N VAL A 161 -13.07 0.63 -21.60
CA VAL A 161 -11.67 0.21 -21.51
C VAL A 161 -11.58 -1.15 -20.79
N PRO A 162 -11.12 -2.23 -21.44
CA PRO A 162 -11.05 -3.56 -20.83
C PRO A 162 -10.09 -3.67 -19.63
N SER A 163 -9.34 -2.63 -19.29
CA SER A 163 -8.55 -2.58 -18.06
C SER A 163 -9.47 -2.20 -16.88
N ARG A 164 -10.15 -3.20 -16.32
CA ARG A 164 -10.75 -3.18 -14.96
C ARG A 164 -9.67 -3.03 -13.87
N GLY A 165 -8.78 -2.07 -14.01
CA GLY A 165 -7.74 -1.74 -13.04
C GLY A 165 -8.28 -0.81 -11.97
N ASP A 166 -7.68 -0.86 -10.79
CA ASP A 166 -7.84 0.20 -9.79
C ASP A 166 -7.35 1.54 -10.41
N PRO A 167 -8.08 2.65 -10.23
CA PRO A 167 -7.70 3.96 -10.79
C PRO A 167 -6.35 4.49 -10.29
N PHE A 168 -5.86 3.97 -9.16
CA PHE A 168 -4.60 4.31 -8.52
C PHE A 168 -3.57 3.17 -8.63
N LEU A 169 -3.68 2.32 -9.65
CA LEU A 169 -2.75 1.20 -9.87
C LEU A 169 -1.27 1.64 -9.92
N ASP A 170 -1.01 2.83 -10.44
CA ASP A 170 0.34 3.38 -10.55
C ASP A 170 0.96 3.65 -9.16
N LEU A 171 0.14 4.08 -8.19
CA LEU A 171 0.54 4.22 -6.80
C LEU A 171 1.03 2.89 -6.22
N TYR A 172 0.25 1.81 -6.37
CA TYR A 172 0.61 0.49 -5.83
C TYR A 172 1.82 -0.11 -6.54
N ASN A 173 1.93 0.07 -7.86
CA ASN A 173 3.10 -0.36 -8.62
C ASN A 173 4.36 0.38 -8.16
N SER A 174 4.25 1.67 -7.82
CA SER A 174 5.36 2.46 -7.28
C SER A 174 5.84 1.91 -5.93
N ILE A 175 4.92 1.57 -5.03
CA ILE A 175 5.26 0.95 -3.73
C ILE A 175 5.96 -0.39 -3.96
N ALA A 176 5.39 -1.27 -4.78
CA ALA A 176 5.96 -2.59 -5.05
C ALA A 176 7.37 -2.50 -5.68
N ASN A 177 7.56 -1.55 -6.61
CA ASN A 177 8.85 -1.31 -7.25
C ASN A 177 9.91 -0.80 -6.27
N ASP A 178 9.55 0.08 -5.33
CA ASP A 178 10.47 0.56 -4.30
C ASP A 178 10.89 -0.57 -3.35
N LEU A 179 9.96 -1.42 -2.94
CA LEU A 179 10.26 -2.61 -2.12
C LEU A 179 11.19 -3.58 -2.85
N LEU A 180 10.92 -3.86 -4.12
CA LEU A 180 11.77 -4.72 -4.94
C LEU A 180 13.18 -4.13 -5.09
N ALA A 181 13.29 -2.82 -5.31
CA ALA A 181 14.60 -2.17 -5.45
C ALA A 181 15.45 -2.27 -4.18
N ILE A 182 14.83 -2.28 -2.99
CA ILE A 182 15.53 -2.49 -1.72
C ILE A 182 15.94 -3.96 -1.59
N HIS A 183 14.99 -4.88 -1.84
CA HIS A 183 15.25 -6.34 -1.80
C HIS A 183 16.43 -6.74 -2.69
N GLN A 184 16.51 -6.20 -3.92
CA GLN A 184 17.57 -6.52 -4.89
C GLN A 184 18.95 -5.95 -4.53
N ARG A 185 19.02 -4.96 -3.64
CA ARG A 185 20.29 -4.35 -3.21
C ARG A 185 20.87 -4.98 -1.95
N MET A 186 20.15 -5.93 -1.35
CA MET A 186 20.60 -6.59 -0.14
C MET A 186 21.84 -7.45 -0.39
N ALA A 187 22.77 -7.39 0.55
CA ALA A 187 23.98 -8.21 0.54
C ALA A 187 23.64 -9.69 0.79
N PHE A 188 24.59 -10.55 0.43
CA PHE A 188 24.48 -11.99 0.64
C PHE A 188 24.15 -12.33 2.11
N GLY A 189 23.20 -13.25 2.31
CA GLY A 189 22.76 -13.71 3.63
C GLY A 189 21.81 -12.78 4.38
N GLN A 190 21.53 -11.56 3.90
CA GLN A 190 20.59 -10.66 4.58
C GLN A 190 19.15 -11.19 4.55
N HIS A 191 18.69 -11.72 3.41
CA HIS A 191 17.35 -12.32 3.32
C HIS A 191 17.19 -13.51 4.26
N GLU A 192 18.19 -14.40 4.31
CA GLU A 192 18.19 -15.55 5.21
C GLU A 192 18.15 -15.12 6.68
N ASN A 193 18.89 -14.07 7.03
CA ASN A 193 18.85 -13.52 8.38
C ASN A 193 17.47 -12.94 8.74
N ILE A 194 16.82 -12.21 7.81
CA ILE A 194 15.45 -11.70 8.02
C ILE A 194 14.50 -12.85 8.31
N ARG A 195 14.49 -13.88 7.47
CA ARG A 195 13.61 -15.05 7.61
C ARG A 195 13.84 -15.78 8.92
N ARG A 196 15.11 -16.02 9.27
CA ARG A 196 15.51 -16.67 10.53
C ARG A 196 15.05 -15.88 11.75
N VAL A 197 15.18 -14.56 11.72
CA VAL A 197 14.66 -13.71 12.80
C VAL A 197 13.13 -13.79 12.84
N ALA A 198 12.44 -13.75 11.71
CA ALA A 198 10.98 -13.89 11.66
C ALA A 198 10.51 -15.22 12.29
N GLU A 199 11.19 -16.32 11.97
CA GLU A 199 10.92 -17.65 12.53
C GLU A 199 11.09 -17.67 14.04
N LEU A 200 12.22 -17.18 14.54
CA LEU A 200 12.48 -17.15 15.98
C LEU A 200 11.54 -16.21 16.73
N ARG A 201 11.12 -15.10 16.10
CA ARG A 201 10.11 -14.19 16.67
C ARG A 201 8.74 -14.85 16.74
N PHE A 202 8.35 -15.62 15.73
CA PHE A 202 7.13 -16.42 15.75
C PHE A 202 7.18 -17.50 16.84
N ALA A 203 8.31 -18.21 16.93
CA ALA A 203 8.55 -19.23 17.94
C ALA A 203 8.45 -18.67 19.36
N GLY A 204 9.05 -17.49 19.60
CA GLY A 204 8.99 -16.78 20.87
C GLY A 204 7.58 -16.30 21.24
N ASP A 205 6.76 -15.91 20.26
CA ASP A 205 5.36 -15.54 20.50
C ASP A 205 4.51 -16.77 20.88
N LEU A 206 4.86 -17.97 20.38
CA LEU A 206 4.21 -19.23 20.73
C LEU A 206 4.69 -19.78 22.08
N SER A 207 5.98 -19.70 22.36
CA SER A 207 6.60 -20.16 23.62
C SER A 207 7.86 -19.37 23.95
N ALA A 208 7.68 -18.33 24.78
CA ALA A 208 8.78 -17.51 25.25
C ALA A 208 9.78 -18.28 26.14
N GLU A 209 9.31 -19.28 26.89
CA GLU A 209 10.15 -20.13 27.76
C GLU A 209 11.20 -20.89 26.95
N VAL A 210 10.81 -21.46 25.81
CA VAL A 210 11.72 -22.24 24.97
C VAL A 210 12.57 -21.32 24.12
N PHE A 211 11.96 -20.31 23.49
CA PHE A 211 12.60 -19.55 22.42
C PHE A 211 13.14 -18.16 22.82
N GLY A 212 12.89 -17.70 24.05
CA GLY A 212 13.20 -16.34 24.51
C GLY A 212 14.69 -15.97 24.39
N ASP A 213 15.59 -16.92 24.66
CA ASP A 213 17.04 -16.66 24.60
C ASP A 213 17.64 -16.76 23.19
N TYR A 214 16.86 -17.12 22.17
CA TYR A 214 17.37 -17.24 20.78
C TYR A 214 17.55 -15.88 20.10
N LEU A 215 16.84 -14.86 20.56
CA LEU A 215 16.93 -13.50 20.04
C LEU A 215 17.37 -12.51 21.12
N ALA A 216 18.25 -11.60 20.74
CA ALA A 216 18.46 -10.36 21.48
C ALA A 216 17.60 -9.28 20.84
N GLU A 217 16.83 -8.57 21.65
CA GLU A 217 16.17 -7.32 21.24
C GLU A 217 16.90 -6.13 21.86
N HIS A 218 17.20 -5.12 21.05
CA HIS A 218 17.67 -3.83 21.53
C HIS A 218 17.06 -2.70 20.70
N LYS A 219 16.26 -1.85 21.35
CA LYS A 219 15.57 -0.71 20.72
C LYS A 219 14.77 -1.12 19.46
N GLY A 220 14.06 -2.24 19.54
CA GLY A 220 13.24 -2.77 18.44
C GLY A 220 14.03 -3.46 17.32
N GLN A 221 15.35 -3.57 17.42
CA GLN A 221 16.17 -4.37 16.51
C GLN A 221 16.43 -5.76 17.09
N TYR A 222 16.33 -6.77 16.24
CA TYR A 222 16.47 -8.17 16.62
C TYR A 222 17.73 -8.78 16.03
N LYS A 223 18.48 -9.51 16.85
CA LYS A 223 19.68 -10.26 16.44
C LYS A 223 19.61 -11.68 16.96
N VAL A 224 20.01 -12.63 16.12
CA VAL A 224 20.14 -14.04 16.50
C VAL A 224 21.29 -14.19 17.49
N ARG A 225 21.02 -14.74 18.68
CA ARG A 225 22.05 -15.04 19.70
C ARG A 225 22.52 -16.49 19.60
N ARG A 226 21.59 -17.40 19.41
CA ARG A 226 21.82 -18.84 19.26
C ARG A 226 20.85 -19.38 18.22
N LEU A 227 21.17 -20.54 17.66
CA LEU A 227 20.33 -21.25 16.72
C LEU A 227 19.87 -22.57 17.33
N PRO A 228 18.60 -22.96 17.18
CA PRO A 228 18.18 -24.29 17.57
C PRO A 228 18.80 -25.31 16.60
N SER A 229 18.92 -26.55 17.03
CA SER A 229 19.34 -27.62 16.12
C SER A 229 18.33 -27.74 14.97
N VAL A 230 18.81 -28.04 13.76
CA VAL A 230 17.95 -28.23 12.59
C VAL A 230 16.96 -29.39 12.82
N ASP A 231 17.37 -30.39 13.59
CA ASP A 231 16.56 -31.58 13.92
C ASP A 231 15.77 -31.44 15.24
N ASP A 232 15.64 -30.23 15.79
CA ASP A 232 14.89 -30.01 17.02
C ASP A 232 13.38 -30.28 16.77
N PRO A 233 12.74 -31.23 17.49
CA PRO A 233 11.32 -31.53 17.32
C PRO A 233 10.40 -30.32 17.55
N MET A 234 10.82 -29.36 18.38
CA MET A 234 10.07 -28.13 18.65
C MET A 234 10.10 -27.17 17.45
N VAL A 235 11.23 -27.10 16.74
CA VAL A 235 11.35 -26.34 15.49
C VAL A 235 10.47 -26.95 14.40
N ALA A 236 10.50 -28.28 14.25
CA ALA A 236 9.65 -28.97 13.28
C ALA A 236 8.14 -28.78 13.56
N ARG A 237 7.75 -28.74 14.84
CA ARG A 237 6.37 -28.43 15.24
C ARG A 237 5.97 -27.00 14.90
N MET A 238 6.85 -26.02 15.17
CA MET A 238 6.63 -24.61 14.84
C MET A 238 6.43 -24.41 13.33
N MET A 239 7.28 -25.00 12.49
CA MET A 239 7.20 -24.86 11.03
C MET A 239 5.84 -25.28 10.46
N ARG A 240 5.20 -26.32 11.04
CA ARG A 240 3.87 -26.77 10.62
C ARG A 240 2.74 -25.79 10.97
N ILE A 241 2.90 -24.95 11.99
CA ILE A 241 1.88 -23.96 12.40
C ILE A 241 1.96 -22.71 11.53
N ARG A 242 3.15 -22.40 11.00
CA ARG A 242 3.41 -21.23 10.16
C ARG A 242 2.86 -21.38 8.74
N GLN A 243 2.86 -22.60 8.19
CA GLN A 243 2.36 -22.94 6.84
C GLN A 243 0.84 -22.80 6.77
#